data_AF-H2YD42-F1
#
_entry.id   AF-H2YD42-F1
#
_cell.length_a   1.000
_cell.length_b   1.000
_cell.length_c   1.000
_cell.angle_alpha   90.00
_cell.angle_beta   90.00
_cell.angle_gamma   90.00
#
_symmetry.space_group_name_H-M   'P 1'
#
loop_
_entity.id
_entity.type
_entity.pdbx_description
1 polymer ?
#
loop_
_entity_poly.entity_id
_entity_poly.type
_entity_poly.pdbx_seq_one_letter_code
_entity_poly.pdbx_strand_id
1 'polypeptide(L)'
;MNELEEDTERHFQMNMRRNSKRGELIRQKLVQFYEKMTVDYLDKMYEVTRKRYSNNNTLHEMHESFKAAVIHEIKTTVTFENIQQETINICCAILEESYEQVKNAPNNDGQGGKSGFVMNLGAAIGAFIRRSNRPKTIEQDTNASCFPSVIYLRSLNIGEKLENI
;
A
#
# COMPACT_ATOMS: atom_id res chain seq x y z
N MET A 1 42.80 -15.55 22.94
CA MET A 1 41.63 -14.80 22.48
C MET A 1 41.60 -13.55 23.34
N ASN A 2 41.76 -12.38 22.73
CA ASN A 2 41.93 -11.12 23.47
C ASN A 2 40.56 -10.60 23.93
N GLU A 3 40.45 -10.02 25.13
CA GLU A 3 39.21 -9.43 25.66
C GLU A 3 38.52 -8.48 24.65
N LEU A 4 39.30 -7.79 23.82
CA LEU A 4 38.81 -6.91 22.76
C LEU A 4 38.06 -7.65 21.64
N GLU A 5 38.49 -8.86 21.28
CA GLU A 5 37.82 -9.70 20.27
C GLU A 5 36.49 -10.21 20.80
N GLU A 6 36.44 -10.64 22.07
CA GLU A 6 35.20 -11.08 22.72
C GLU A 6 34.20 -9.92 22.89
N ASP A 7 34.68 -8.73 23.22
CA ASP A 7 33.82 -7.55 23.37
C ASP A 7 33.28 -7.05 22.02
N THR A 8 34.10 -7.11 20.96
CA THR A 8 33.68 -6.80 19.59
C THR A 8 32.62 -7.78 19.11
N GLU A 9 32.80 -9.09 19.33
CA GLU A 9 31.83 -10.12 18.95
C GLU A 9 30.51 -9.96 19.72
N ARG A 10 30.55 -9.67 21.02
CA ARG A 10 29.33 -9.36 21.80
C ARG A 10 28.60 -8.15 21.24
N HIS A 11 29.31 -7.06 20.96
CA HIS A 11 28.71 -5.85 20.39
C HIS A 11 28.09 -6.10 19.01
N PHE A 12 28.76 -6.89 18.16
CA PHE A 12 28.23 -7.30 16.86
C PHE A 12 26.94 -8.10 17.00
N GLN A 13 26.93 -9.12 17.85
CA GLN A 13 25.75 -9.96 18.14
C GLN A 13 24.57 -9.13 18.69
N MET A 14 24.84 -8.18 19.60
CA MET A 14 23.81 -7.30 20.14
C MET A 14 23.21 -6.38 19.07
N ASN A 15 24.05 -5.81 18.21
CA ASN A 15 23.58 -4.97 17.10
C ASN A 15 22.76 -5.77 16.08
N MET A 16 23.18 -7.00 15.77
CA MET A 16 22.43 -7.91 14.89
C MET A 16 21.03 -8.22 15.44
N ARG A 17 20.91 -8.52 16.74
CA ARG A 17 19.61 -8.76 17.37
C ARG A 17 18.71 -7.52 17.38
N ARG A 18 19.27 -6.35 17.68
CA ARG A 18 18.53 -5.07 17.65
C ARG A 18 18.03 -4.75 16.24
N ASN A 19 18.87 -4.95 15.23
CA ASN A 19 18.50 -4.73 13.83
C ASN A 19 17.41 -5.71 13.37
N SER A 20 17.50 -6.99 13.75
CA SER A 20 16.46 -7.98 13.45
C SER A 20 15.10 -7.61 14.06
N LYS A 21 15.07 -7.27 15.35
CA LYS A 21 13.84 -6.83 16.04
C LYS A 21 13.26 -5.55 15.43
N ARG A 22 14.12 -4.61 15.03
CA ARG A 22 13.70 -3.37 14.35
C ARG A 22 13.10 -3.66 12.98
N GLY A 23 13.72 -4.55 12.20
CA GLY A 23 13.19 -5.00 10.91
C GLY A 23 11.81 -5.63 11.04
N GLU A 24 11.61 -6.49 12.03
CA GLU A 24 10.31 -7.13 12.29
C GLU A 24 9.23 -6.11 12.66
N LEU A 25 9.55 -5.12 13.50
CA LEU A 25 8.61 -4.07 13.88
C LEU A 25 8.23 -3.18 12.69
N ILE A 26 9.16 -2.92 11.77
CA ILE A 26 8.87 -2.21 10.51
C ILE A 26 7.91 -3.05 9.66
N ARG A 27 8.16 -4.35 9.49
CA ARG A 27 7.26 -5.23 8.72
C ARG A 27 5.85 -5.26 9.28
N GLN A 28 5.70 -5.35 10.60
CA GLN A 28 4.39 -5.31 11.26
C GLN A 28 3.63 -4.01 10.97
N LYS A 29 4.31 -2.86 10.96
CA LYS A 29 3.69 -1.57 10.60
C LYS A 29 3.30 -1.52 9.12
N LEU A 30 4.09 -2.12 8.24
CA LEU A 30 3.81 -2.17 6.80
C LEU A 30 2.57 -3.00 6.46
N VAL A 31 2.18 -3.97 7.29
CA VAL A 31 0.91 -4.72 7.11
C VAL A 31 -0.29 -3.77 7.04
N GLN A 32 -0.37 -2.81 7.96
CA GLN A 32 -1.46 -1.82 7.96
C GLN A 32 -1.41 -0.87 6.76
N PHE A 33 -0.20 -0.61 6.24
CA PHE A 33 -0.04 0.14 5.01
C PHE A 33 -0.64 -0.63 3.82
N TYR A 34 -0.36 -1.94 3.71
CA TYR A 34 -0.92 -2.79 2.65
C TYR A 34 -2.44 -2.78 2.64
N GLU A 35 -3.07 -2.97 3.80
CA GLU A 35 -4.54 -2.94 3.92
C GLU A 35 -5.12 -1.61 3.44
N LYS A 36 -4.54 -0.48 3.87
CA LYS A 36 -5.00 0.86 3.47
C LYS A 36 -4.78 1.11 1.97
N MET A 37 -3.66 0.66 1.43
CA MET A 37 -3.31 0.81 0.03
C MET A 37 -4.27 0.03 -0.87
N THR A 38 -4.64 -1.19 -0.48
CA THR A 38 -5.69 -1.96 -1.16
C THR A 38 -7.01 -1.21 -1.15
N VAL A 39 -7.43 -0.64 -0.01
CA VAL A 39 -8.67 0.13 0.07
C VAL A 39 -8.66 1.34 -0.86
N ASP A 40 -7.58 2.13 -0.85
CA ASP A 40 -7.44 3.32 -1.70
C ASP A 40 -7.47 2.93 -3.18
N TYR A 41 -6.78 1.84 -3.55
CA TYR A 41 -6.77 1.32 -4.92
C TYR A 41 -8.16 0.90 -5.37
N LEU A 42 -8.85 0.09 -4.57
CA LEU A 42 -10.17 -0.42 -4.91
C LEU A 42 -11.21 0.72 -4.99
N ASP A 43 -11.13 1.76 -4.14
CA ASP A 43 -12.01 2.94 -4.22
C ASP A 43 -11.78 3.71 -5.52
N LYS A 44 -10.51 3.87 -5.93
CA LYS A 44 -10.18 4.56 -7.18
C LYS A 44 -10.61 3.77 -8.41
N MET A 45 -10.37 2.45 -8.42
CA MET A 45 -10.83 1.57 -9.50
C MET A 45 -12.35 1.54 -9.59
N TYR A 46 -13.05 1.57 -8.45
CA TYR A 46 -14.50 1.72 -8.40
C TYR A 46 -14.97 3.04 -9.02
N GLU A 47 -14.35 4.17 -8.66
CA GLU A 47 -14.65 5.49 -9.22
C GLU A 47 -14.50 5.52 -10.74
N VAL A 48 -13.41 4.97 -11.26
CA VAL A 48 -13.12 4.91 -12.71
C VAL A 48 -14.12 4.01 -13.43
N THR A 49 -14.34 2.80 -12.91
CA THR A 49 -15.32 1.85 -13.46
C THR A 49 -16.74 2.43 -13.48
N ARG A 50 -17.04 3.41 -12.60
CA ARG A 50 -18.34 4.08 -12.59
C ARG A 50 -18.57 5.06 -13.74
N LYS A 51 -17.53 5.51 -14.44
CA LYS A 51 -17.67 6.52 -15.50
C LYS A 51 -18.28 5.88 -16.75
N ARG A 52 -19.22 6.59 -17.42
CA ARG A 52 -20.01 6.08 -18.56
C ARG A 52 -19.17 5.59 -19.75
N TYR A 53 -17.93 6.04 -19.86
CA TYR A 53 -17.00 5.69 -20.95
C TYR A 53 -15.80 4.88 -20.48
N SER A 54 -15.86 4.29 -19.28
CA SER A 54 -14.78 3.44 -18.79
C SER A 54 -14.64 2.21 -19.67
N ASN A 55 -13.46 2.02 -20.25
CA ASN A 55 -13.08 0.83 -21.01
C ASN A 55 -11.85 0.17 -20.36
N ASN A 56 -11.49 -1.03 -20.82
CA ASN A 56 -10.35 -1.77 -20.26
C ASN A 56 -9.03 -0.99 -20.34
N ASN A 57 -8.85 -0.15 -21.38
CA ASN A 57 -7.64 0.68 -21.49
C ASN A 57 -7.58 1.75 -20.40
N THR A 58 -8.72 2.39 -20.08
CA THR A 58 -8.81 3.39 -19.01
C THR A 58 -8.53 2.76 -17.64
N LEU A 59 -9.04 1.54 -17.41
CA LEU A 59 -8.76 0.80 -16.18
C LEU A 59 -7.29 0.40 -16.08
N HIS A 60 -6.69 -0.02 -17.20
CA HIS A 60 -5.26 -0.35 -17.26
C HIS A 60 -4.37 0.87 -16.99
N GLU A 61 -4.64 1.99 -17.64
CA GLU A 61 -3.91 3.25 -17.43
C GLU A 61 -3.98 3.72 -15.97
N MET A 62 -5.17 3.61 -15.34
CA MET A 62 -5.33 3.93 -13.92
C MET A 62 -4.54 2.97 -13.03
N HIS A 63 -4.56 1.67 -13.34
CA HIS A 63 -3.79 0.66 -12.60
C HIS A 63 -2.28 0.97 -12.62
N GLU A 64 -1.72 1.16 -13.81
CA GLU A 64 -0.30 1.47 -13.98
C GLU A 64 0.08 2.79 -13.29
N SER A 65 -0.77 3.81 -13.40
CA SER A 65 -0.54 5.12 -12.76
C SER A 65 -0.53 5.00 -11.23
N PHE A 66 -1.49 4.28 -10.64
CA PHE A 66 -1.55 4.08 -9.19
C PHE A 66 -0.35 3.28 -8.69
N LYS A 67 0.01 2.19 -9.39
CA LYS A 67 1.15 1.35 -9.08
C LYS A 67 2.46 2.13 -9.12
N ALA A 68 2.69 2.91 -10.17
CA ALA A 68 3.87 3.76 -10.29
C ALA A 68 3.98 4.76 -9.13
N ALA A 69 2.86 5.36 -8.73
CA ALA A 69 2.83 6.34 -7.65
C ALA A 69 3.12 5.70 -6.28
N VAL A 70 2.55 4.53 -5.98
CA VAL A 70 2.85 3.78 -4.75
C VAL A 70 4.32 3.37 -4.70
N ILE A 71 4.88 2.87 -5.80
CA ILE A 71 6.29 2.49 -5.88
C ILE A 71 7.19 3.69 -5.61
N HIS A 72 6.87 4.85 -6.19
CA HIS A 72 7.62 6.07 -5.94
C HIS A 72 7.63 6.43 -4.45
N GLU A 73 6.47 6.42 -3.80
CA GLU A 73 6.35 6.75 -2.37
C GLU A 73 7.08 5.75 -1.47
N ILE A 74 7.08 4.46 -1.80
CA ILE A 74 7.85 3.45 -1.08
C ILE A 74 9.35 3.73 -1.21
N LYS A 75 9.83 4.04 -2.42
CA LYS A 75 11.24 4.36 -2.68
C LYS A 75 11.73 5.59 -1.93
N THR A 76 10.87 6.58 -1.74
CA THR A 76 11.22 7.80 -1.00
C THR A 76 11.09 7.66 0.51
N THR A 77 10.22 6.76 1.00
CA THR A 77 9.87 6.68 2.42
C THR A 77 10.57 5.53 3.15
N VAL A 78 10.83 4.40 2.50
CA VAL A 78 11.43 3.22 3.13
C VAL A 78 12.92 3.19 2.81
N THR A 79 13.77 3.49 3.80
CA THR A 79 15.23 3.63 3.56
C THR A 79 15.99 2.31 3.50
N PHE A 80 15.48 1.25 4.13
CA PHE A 80 16.16 -0.05 4.17
C PHE A 80 15.87 -0.80 2.87
N GLU A 81 16.88 -0.94 2.01
CA GLU A 81 16.74 -1.48 0.65
C GLU A 81 16.06 -2.86 0.61
N ASN A 82 16.42 -3.76 1.52
CA ASN A 82 15.81 -5.09 1.61
C ASN A 82 14.31 -5.02 1.93
N ILE A 83 13.91 -4.17 2.88
CA ILE A 83 12.51 -3.96 3.25
C ILE A 83 11.78 -3.19 2.15
N GLN A 84 12.43 -2.21 1.52
CA GLN A 84 11.88 -1.45 0.39
C GLN A 84 11.51 -2.37 -0.76
N GLN A 85 12.43 -3.25 -1.18
CA GLN A 85 12.19 -4.19 -2.27
C GLN A 85 11.12 -5.22 -1.90
N GLU A 86 11.13 -5.74 -0.66
CA GLU A 86 10.09 -6.61 -0.12
C GLU A 86 8.70 -5.94 -0.20
N THR A 87 8.61 -4.69 0.25
CA THR A 87 7.38 -3.88 0.25
C THR A 87 6.87 -3.65 -1.17
N ILE A 88 7.75 -3.28 -2.10
CA ILE A 88 7.40 -3.08 -3.52
C ILE A 88 6.83 -4.38 -4.11
N ASN A 89 7.48 -5.51 -3.87
CA ASN A 89 7.03 -6.80 -4.39
C ASN A 89 5.63 -7.16 -3.86
N ILE A 90 5.38 -6.98 -2.57
CA ILE A 90 4.08 -7.23 -1.94
C ILE A 90 3.00 -6.31 -2.52
N CYS A 91 3.27 -5.00 -2.60
CA CYS A 91 2.32 -4.03 -3.17
C CYS A 91 1.99 -4.36 -4.62
N CYS A 92 2.98 -4.67 -5.45
CA CYS A 92 2.75 -5.07 -6.83
C CYS A 92 1.87 -6.32 -6.91
N ALA A 93 2.16 -7.37 -6.12
CA ALA A 93 1.36 -8.60 -6.13
C ALA A 93 -0.12 -8.34 -5.77
N ILE A 94 -0.37 -7.56 -4.71
CA ILE A 94 -1.72 -7.20 -4.28
C ILE A 94 -2.47 -6.41 -5.36
N LEU A 95 -1.80 -5.43 -5.98
CA LEU A 95 -2.41 -4.57 -6.98
C LEU A 95 -2.75 -5.34 -8.26
N GLU A 96 -1.88 -6.24 -8.71
CA GLU A 96 -2.11 -7.10 -9.89
C GLU A 96 -3.28 -8.06 -9.65
N GLU A 97 -3.30 -8.72 -8.49
CA GLU A 97 -4.41 -9.61 -8.11
C GLU A 97 -5.74 -8.84 -8.08
N SER A 98 -5.73 -7.66 -7.46
CA SER A 98 -6.89 -6.78 -7.37
C SER A 98 -7.34 -6.29 -8.76
N TYR A 99 -6.39 -5.98 -9.65
CA TYR A 99 -6.68 -5.56 -11.02
C TYR A 99 -7.36 -6.66 -11.84
N GLU A 100 -6.84 -7.88 -11.79
CA GLU A 100 -7.42 -9.02 -12.50
C GLU A 100 -8.83 -9.36 -11.97
N GLN A 101 -9.08 -9.19 -10.66
CA GLN A 101 -10.42 -9.34 -10.11
C GLN A 101 -11.39 -8.27 -10.64
N VAL A 102 -10.96 -7.00 -10.73
CA VAL A 102 -11.79 -5.91 -11.28
C VAL A 102 -12.07 -6.11 -12.77
N LYS A 103 -11.06 -6.54 -13.53
CA LYS A 103 -11.13 -6.77 -14.98
C LYS A 103 -12.00 -7.96 -15.38
N ASN A 104 -11.93 -9.05 -14.62
CA ASN A 104 -12.62 -10.32 -14.95
C ASN A 104 -13.99 -10.47 -14.27
N ALA A 105 -14.41 -9.52 -13.42
CA ALA A 105 -15.69 -9.62 -12.75
C ALA A 105 -16.86 -9.52 -13.77
N PRO A 106 -17.79 -10.50 -13.77
CA PRO A 106 -18.79 -10.59 -14.83
C PRO A 106 -19.80 -9.43 -14.80
N ASN A 107 -20.07 -8.87 -15.99
CA ASN A 107 -21.26 -8.03 -16.26
C ASN A 107 -22.50 -8.96 -16.38
N ASN A 108 -22.96 -9.56 -15.29
CA ASN A 108 -24.01 -10.58 -15.37
C ASN A 108 -25.45 -10.05 -15.46
N ASP A 109 -25.67 -8.73 -15.54
CA ASP A 109 -27.05 -8.21 -15.42
C ASP A 109 -27.69 -7.78 -16.75
N GLY A 110 -27.01 -7.88 -17.89
CA GLY A 110 -27.57 -7.51 -19.20
C GLY A 110 -28.05 -6.05 -19.33
N GLN A 111 -27.96 -5.25 -18.28
CA GLN A 111 -28.38 -3.86 -18.18
C GLN A 111 -27.18 -2.91 -18.03
N GLY A 112 -26.19 -2.95 -18.94
CA GLY A 112 -25.13 -1.92 -19.02
C GLY A 112 -24.53 -1.49 -17.67
N GLY A 113 -24.48 -2.41 -16.72
CA GLY A 113 -24.55 -2.14 -15.29
C GLY A 113 -23.38 -2.79 -14.58
N LYS A 114 -22.76 -2.01 -13.70
CA LYS A 114 -21.42 -2.24 -13.16
C LYS A 114 -21.35 -3.52 -12.35
N SER A 115 -20.28 -4.29 -12.59
CA SER A 115 -19.88 -5.52 -11.89
C SER A 115 -20.32 -5.59 -10.41
N GLY A 116 -20.96 -6.69 -10.03
CA GLY A 116 -21.37 -6.97 -8.64
C GLY A 116 -20.19 -7.02 -7.65
N PHE A 117 -18.98 -7.35 -8.12
CA PHE A 117 -17.76 -7.27 -7.31
C PHE A 117 -17.45 -5.83 -6.92
N VAL A 118 -17.56 -4.90 -7.88
CA VAL A 118 -17.33 -3.46 -7.72
C VAL A 118 -18.36 -2.88 -6.73
N MET A 119 -19.63 -3.29 -6.76
CA MET A 119 -20.62 -2.88 -5.74
C MET A 119 -20.35 -3.44 -4.34
N ASN A 120 -19.97 -4.72 -4.24
CA ASN A 120 -19.62 -5.34 -2.95
C ASN A 120 -18.35 -4.70 -2.35
N LEU A 121 -17.38 -4.33 -3.21
CA LEU A 121 -16.20 -3.55 -2.87
C LEU A 121 -16.58 -2.19 -2.30
N GLY A 122 -17.43 -1.43 -2.99
CA GLY A 122 -17.85 -0.10 -2.54
C GLY A 122 -18.56 -0.14 -1.19
N ALA A 123 -19.34 -1.19 -0.92
CA ALA A 123 -19.98 -1.42 0.37
C ALA A 123 -18.97 -1.77 1.47
N ALA A 124 -17.99 -2.64 1.18
CA ALA A 124 -16.93 -3.01 2.12
C ALA A 124 -15.98 -1.83 2.44
N ILE A 125 -15.61 -1.06 1.41
CA ILE A 125 -14.81 0.17 1.51
C ILE A 125 -15.58 1.23 2.30
N GLY A 126 -16.87 1.43 2.01
CA GLY A 126 -17.72 2.34 2.78
C GLY A 126 -17.79 1.97 4.26
N ALA A 127 -17.86 0.68 4.60
CA ALA A 127 -17.82 0.21 5.98
C ALA A 127 -16.45 0.45 6.66
N PHE A 128 -15.34 0.33 5.92
CA PHE A 128 -13.98 0.60 6.42
C PHE A 128 -13.67 2.09 6.58
N ILE A 129 -14.09 2.93 5.62
CA ILE A 129 -13.95 4.40 5.67
C ILE A 129 -14.81 4.98 6.80
N ARG A 130 -16.04 4.47 7.00
CA ARG A 130 -16.92 4.90 8.11
C ARG A 130 -16.32 4.57 9.48
N ARG A 131 -15.47 3.55 9.59
CA ARG A 131 -14.70 3.26 10.82
C ARG A 131 -13.48 4.16 11.01
N SER A 132 -13.00 4.83 9.96
CA SER A 132 -11.77 5.64 9.97
C SER A 132 -12.00 7.16 9.93
N ASN A 133 -13.25 7.63 10.02
CA ASN A 133 -13.65 9.03 10.31
C ASN A 133 -13.00 10.11 9.42
N ARG A 134 -12.71 9.83 8.14
CA ARG A 134 -12.17 10.84 7.21
C ARG A 134 -13.22 11.31 6.20
N PRO A 135 -13.54 12.62 6.12
CA PRO A 135 -14.41 13.17 5.09
C PRO A 135 -13.72 13.18 3.73
N LYS A 136 -14.43 12.79 2.67
CA LYS A 136 -13.97 12.86 1.28
C LYS A 136 -14.04 14.31 0.79
N THR A 137 -12.92 14.89 0.35
CA THR A 137 -12.91 16.11 -0.47
C THR A 137 -12.75 15.73 -1.93
N ILE A 138 -13.66 16.26 -2.75
CA ILE A 138 -13.83 15.98 -4.17
C ILE A 138 -12.83 16.87 -4.94
N GLU A 139 -11.56 16.48 -4.97
CA GLU A 139 -10.53 17.00 -5.87
C GLU A 139 -9.24 16.18 -5.67
N GLN A 140 -9.23 14.95 -6.19
CA GLN A 140 -8.05 14.07 -6.20
C GLN A 140 -7.91 13.43 -7.59
N ASP A 141 -7.51 14.26 -8.55
CA ASP A 141 -6.87 13.77 -9.76
C ASP A 141 -5.44 13.36 -9.39
N THR A 142 -5.19 12.05 -9.48
CA THR A 142 -3.87 11.37 -9.56
C THR A 142 -2.73 11.78 -8.61
N ASN A 143 -2.98 12.63 -7.61
CA ASN A 143 -1.98 13.00 -6.62
C ASN A 143 -1.94 11.96 -5.50
N ALA A 144 -1.08 10.96 -5.66
CA ALA A 144 -0.95 9.89 -4.67
C ALA A 144 -0.52 10.37 -3.28
N SER A 145 0.08 11.56 -3.18
CA SER A 145 0.45 12.15 -1.89
C SER A 145 -0.73 12.41 -0.96
N CYS A 146 -1.95 12.44 -1.50
CA CYS A 146 -3.17 12.65 -0.73
C CYS A 146 -3.88 11.35 -0.33
N PHE A 147 -3.38 10.19 -0.76
CA PHE A 147 -3.99 8.91 -0.40
C PHE A 147 -3.77 8.58 1.09
N PRO A 148 -4.81 8.13 1.81
CA PRO A 148 -4.70 7.69 3.20
C PRO A 148 -3.57 6.69 3.46
N SER A 149 -3.33 5.76 2.56
CA SER A 149 -2.22 4.79 2.60
C SER A 149 -0.85 5.46 2.52
N VAL A 150 -0.66 6.42 1.62
CA VAL A 150 0.60 7.16 1.46
C VAL A 150 0.85 8.08 2.65
N ILE A 151 -0.18 8.77 3.16
CA ILE A 151 -0.11 9.56 4.39
C ILE A 151 0.31 8.66 5.56
N TYR A 152 -0.28 7.47 5.66
CA TYR A 152 0.09 6.50 6.69
C TYR A 152 1.54 6.04 6.54
N LEU A 153 1.97 5.65 5.34
CA LEU A 153 3.34 5.21 5.06
C LEU A 153 4.37 6.26 5.49
N ARG A 154 4.14 7.53 5.11
CA ARG A 154 4.99 8.67 5.50
C ARG A 154 5.05 8.85 7.01
N SER A 155 3.93 8.68 7.72
CA SER A 155 3.88 8.79 9.19
C SER A 155 4.64 7.70 9.94
N LEU A 156 5.05 6.62 9.27
CA LEU A 156 5.80 5.53 9.91
C LEU A 156 7.26 5.91 10.19
N ASN A 157 7.77 7.00 9.58
CA ASN A 157 9.14 7.49 9.71
C ASN A 157 10.19 6.36 9.57
N ILE A 158 10.01 5.49 8.57
CA ILE A 158 10.87 4.32 8.35
C ILE A 158 12.19 4.78 7.72
N GLY A 159 13.11 5.29 8.55
CA GLY A 159 14.43 5.71 8.09
C GLY A 159 14.98 6.95 8.75
N GLU A 160 14.13 7.75 9.40
CA GLU A 160 14.63 8.75 10.33
C GLU A 160 15.28 8.04 11.51
N LYS A 161 16.38 8.60 12.02
CA LYS A 161 17.02 8.08 13.23
C LYS A 161 15.94 7.99 14.32
N LEU A 162 15.56 6.76 14.67
CA LEU A 162 14.87 6.49 15.93
C LEU A 162 15.91 6.71 17.04
N GLU A 163 16.23 7.98 17.29
CA GLU A 163 16.86 8.39 18.52
C GLU A 163 15.82 8.07 19.59
N ASN A 164 16.12 7.09 20.45
CA ASN A 164 15.31 6.61 21.59
C ASN A 164 14.40 5.39 21.33
N ILE A 165 14.99 4.22 21.06
CA ILE A 165 14.49 2.93 21.60
C ILE A 165 15.67 2.14 22.17
#